data_AF-A0A9P0JUV8-F1
#
_entry.id   AF-A0A9P0JUV8-F1
#
_cell.length_a   1.000
_cell.length_b   1.000
_cell.length_c   1.000
_cell.angle_alpha   90.00
_cell.angle_beta   90.00
_cell.angle_gamma   90.00
#
_symmetry.space_group_name_H-M   'P 1'
#
loop_
_entity.id
_entity.type
_entity.pdbx_description
1 polymer ?
#
loop_
_entity_poly.entity_id
_entity_poly.type
_entity_poly.pdbx_seq_one_letter_code
_entity_poly.pdbx_strand_id
1 'polypeptide(L)'
;MVDDEDLKEYRWETGYEKTWEAIKEDDDGFLEASVADIVQRAKRKRQAMKQGSQKLGMMRHLFLLLDCSESMSGQDLKPTRLICTLKESEQPLGGGYKRKTKLLNPKTGVI
;
A
#
# COMPACT_ATOMS: atom_id res chain seq x y z
N MET A 1 -53.31 -24.95 -16.54
CA MET A 1 -52.66 -24.78 -15.22
C MET A 1 -51.29 -24.21 -15.49
N VAL A 2 -50.92 -23.23 -14.70
CA VAL A 2 -49.86 -22.22 -14.92
C VAL A 2 -48.48 -22.86 -15.11
N ASP A 3 -47.71 -22.26 -16.02
CA ASP A 3 -46.30 -22.48 -16.34
C ASP A 3 -45.40 -22.83 -15.13
N ASP A 4 -44.80 -24.03 -15.19
CA ASP A 4 -43.57 -24.37 -14.48
C ASP A 4 -42.38 -24.27 -15.48
N GLU A 5 -42.28 -23.12 -16.17
CA GLU A 5 -41.04 -22.73 -16.83
C GLU A 5 -40.00 -22.47 -15.73
N ASP A 6 -39.16 -23.48 -15.49
CA ASP A 6 -37.69 -23.37 -15.40
C ASP A 6 -37.21 -21.92 -15.16
N LEU A 7 -37.49 -21.35 -13.98
CA LEU A 7 -36.82 -20.14 -13.51
C LEU A 7 -35.42 -20.60 -13.10
N LYS A 8 -34.64 -20.95 -14.12
CA LYS A 8 -33.24 -21.28 -14.08
C LYS A 8 -32.53 -19.98 -13.72
N GLU A 9 -32.58 -19.65 -12.43
CA GLU A 9 -31.87 -18.55 -11.80
C GLU A 9 -30.46 -18.53 -12.39
N TYR A 10 -30.09 -17.42 -13.02
CA TYR A 10 -28.89 -17.40 -13.83
C TYR A 10 -27.68 -17.66 -12.93
N ARG A 11 -26.63 -18.36 -13.40
CA ARG A 11 -25.42 -18.65 -12.59
C ARG A 11 -24.72 -17.42 -11.99
N TRP A 12 -25.03 -16.20 -12.48
CA TRP A 12 -24.54 -14.94 -11.91
C TRP A 12 -25.40 -14.42 -10.74
N GLU A 13 -26.64 -14.89 -10.60
CA GLU A 13 -27.52 -14.62 -9.45
C GLU A 13 -27.13 -15.51 -8.25
N THR A 14 -26.64 -16.73 -8.50
CA THR A 14 -26.15 -17.66 -7.46
C THR A 14 -24.73 -17.37 -6.97
N GLY A 15 -23.96 -16.55 -7.70
CA GLY A 15 -22.52 -16.33 -7.44
C GLY A 15 -22.21 -15.23 -6.44
N TYR A 16 -23.21 -14.47 -6.01
CA TYR A 16 -23.06 -13.44 -4.99
C TYR A 16 -23.36 -14.02 -3.61
N GLU A 17 -22.58 -15.03 -3.20
CA GLU A 17 -22.47 -15.35 -1.78
C GLU A 17 -22.06 -14.07 -1.07
N LYS A 18 -22.96 -13.56 -0.25
CA LYS A 18 -22.76 -12.39 0.58
C LYS A 18 -21.63 -12.71 1.55
N THR A 19 -20.39 -12.43 1.15
CA THR A 19 -19.19 -12.67 1.97
C THR A 19 -19.26 -11.95 3.32
N TRP A 20 -20.14 -10.96 3.47
CA TRP A 20 -20.47 -10.30 4.73
C TRP A 20 -21.40 -11.09 5.66
N GLU A 21 -22.19 -12.06 5.17
CA GLU A 21 -22.96 -12.99 6.00
C GLU A 21 -22.09 -14.12 6.59
N ALA A 22 -20.95 -14.42 5.94
CA ALA A 22 -19.91 -15.29 6.49
C ALA A 22 -19.09 -14.62 7.62
N ILE A 23 -19.19 -13.29 7.75
CA ILE A 23 -18.75 -12.57 8.95
C ILE A 23 -19.89 -12.68 9.98
N LYS A 24 -20.18 -13.91 10.42
CA LYS A 24 -20.93 -14.13 11.65
C LYS A 24 -19.95 -13.93 12.80
N GLU A 25 -20.39 -13.22 13.85
CA GLU A 25 -19.77 -13.39 15.16
C GLU A 25 -19.90 -14.87 15.50
N ASP A 26 -18.76 -15.56 15.62
CA ASP A 26 -18.71 -16.94 16.10
C ASP A 26 -19.36 -17.00 17.49
N ASP A 27 -20.18 -18.02 17.72
CA ASP A 27 -20.98 -18.29 18.92
C ASP A 27 -20.13 -18.37 20.22
N ASP A 28 -18.80 -18.38 20.12
CA ASP A 28 -17.84 -18.40 21.23
C ASP A 28 -17.13 -17.05 21.51
N GLY A 29 -17.49 -15.94 20.82
CA GLY A 29 -16.94 -14.60 21.11
C GLY A 29 -15.45 -14.45 20.75
N PHE A 30 -15.05 -14.93 19.57
CA PHE A 30 -13.66 -15.23 19.26
C PHE A 30 -12.71 -14.03 19.01
N LEU A 31 -11.49 -14.25 19.51
CA LEU A 31 -10.31 -13.38 19.56
C LEU A 31 -9.54 -13.27 18.22
N GLU A 32 -10.09 -13.73 17.09
CA GLU A 32 -9.31 -13.95 15.85
C GLU A 32 -8.81 -12.64 15.23
N ALA A 33 -9.64 -11.60 15.20
CA ALA A 33 -9.22 -10.26 14.76
C ALA A 33 -8.09 -9.69 15.65
N SER A 34 -8.16 -9.94 16.96
CA SER A 34 -7.12 -9.54 17.91
C SER A 34 -5.83 -10.34 17.73
N VAL A 35 -5.93 -11.64 17.44
CA VAL A 35 -4.77 -12.50 17.12
C VAL A 35 -4.12 -12.05 15.80
N ALA A 36 -4.91 -11.74 14.78
CA ALA A 36 -4.41 -11.20 13.51
C ALA A 36 -3.66 -9.87 13.72
N ASP A 37 -4.20 -8.97 14.53
CA ASP A 37 -3.56 -7.71 14.91
C ASP A 37 -2.25 -7.92 15.68
N ILE A 38 -2.22 -8.87 16.62
CA ILE A 38 -1.00 -9.25 17.36
C ILE A 38 0.07 -9.76 16.39
N VAL A 39 -0.31 -10.64 15.45
CA VAL A 39 0.61 -11.19 14.44
C VAL A 39 1.12 -10.07 13.52
N GLN A 40 0.25 -9.17 13.05
CA GLN A 40 0.65 -8.04 12.23
C GLN A 40 1.60 -7.08 12.98
N ARG A 41 1.30 -6.78 14.25
CA ARG A 41 2.13 -5.93 15.10
C ARG A 41 3.52 -6.56 15.33
N ALA A 42 3.57 -7.88 15.56
CA ALA A 42 4.83 -8.61 15.67
C ALA A 42 5.65 -8.56 14.37
N LYS A 43 5.01 -8.71 13.20
CA LYS A 43 5.66 -8.56 11.88
C LYS A 43 6.25 -7.16 11.68
N ARG A 44 5.49 -6.09 11.98
CA ARG A 44 5.97 -4.69 11.89
C ARG A 44 7.15 -4.45 12.83
N LYS A 45 7.09 -4.93 14.08
CA LYS A 45 8.19 -4.81 15.06
C LYS A 45 9.47 -5.50 14.57
N ARG A 46 9.35 -6.69 13.97
CA ARG A 46 10.51 -7.42 13.41
C ARG A 46 11.12 -6.67 12.22
N GLN A 47 10.33 -6.06 11.36
CA GLN A 47 10.83 -5.25 10.25
C GLN A 47 11.57 -4.00 10.75
N ALA A 48 11.06 -3.32 11.78
CA ALA A 48 11.74 -2.18 12.38
C ALA A 48 13.09 -2.56 13.01
N MET A 49 13.16 -3.73 13.68
CA MET A 49 14.40 -4.25 14.27
C MET A 49 15.44 -4.71 13.22
N LYS A 50 15.06 -4.88 11.95
CA LYS A 50 16.01 -5.15 10.86
C LYS A 50 16.81 -3.93 10.43
N GLN A 51 16.55 -2.74 10.99
CA GLN A 51 17.46 -1.61 10.80
C GLN A 51 18.82 -1.94 11.45
N GLY A 52 19.74 -2.46 10.64
CA GLY A 52 21.12 -2.71 11.03
C GLY A 52 21.80 -1.42 11.50
N SER A 53 22.90 -1.56 12.25
CA SER A 53 23.70 -0.42 12.68
C SER A 53 24.15 0.38 11.45
N GLN A 54 23.66 1.61 11.34
CA GLN A 54 23.97 2.53 10.26
C GLN A 54 25.38 3.09 10.50
N LYS A 55 26.43 2.34 10.13
CA LYS A 55 27.76 2.93 9.93
C LYS A 55 27.70 3.80 8.67
N LEU A 56 28.30 4.99 8.70
CA LEU A 56 28.40 5.83 7.50
C LEU A 56 29.17 5.05 6.41
N GLY A 57 28.45 4.59 5.39
CA GLY A 57 29.05 3.96 4.22
C GLY A 57 29.70 4.99 3.29
N MET A 58 30.34 4.50 2.23
CA MET A 58 30.86 5.34 1.14
C MET A 58 29.77 6.22 0.50
N MET A 59 30.18 7.32 -0.13
CA MET A 59 29.27 8.19 -0.88
C MET A 59 28.63 7.41 -2.03
N ARG A 60 27.29 7.39 -2.08
CA ARG A 60 26.53 6.68 -3.12
C ARG A 60 25.87 7.67 -4.07
N HIS A 61 26.02 7.43 -5.37
CA HIS A 61 25.26 8.12 -6.41
C HIS A 61 23.96 7.33 -6.64
N LEU A 62 22.83 7.91 -6.26
CA LEU A 62 21.51 7.31 -6.43
C LEU A 62 20.70 8.19 -7.39
N PHE A 63 20.09 7.56 -8.39
CA PHE A 63 19.16 8.23 -9.31
C PHE A 63 17.76 7.72 -9.02
N LEU A 64 16.82 8.65 -8.82
CA LEU A 64 15.41 8.33 -8.68
C LEU A 64 14.74 8.57 -10.04
N LEU A 65 14.17 7.52 -10.61
CA LEU A 65 13.39 7.60 -11.85
C LEU A 65 11.92 7.47 -11.45
N LEU A 66 11.13 8.50 -11.78
CA LEU A 66 9.70 8.52 -11.51
C LEU A 66 8.93 8.33 -12.81
N ASP A 67 7.93 7.45 -12.77
CA ASP A 67 6.97 7.30 -13.85
C ASP A 67 6.02 8.51 -13.86
N CYS A 68 5.87 9.13 -15.02
CA CYS A 68 4.99 10.27 -15.28
C CYS A 68 3.99 9.98 -16.42
N SER A 69 3.77 8.70 -16.73
CA SER A 69 2.77 8.27 -17.71
C SER A 69 1.33 8.51 -17.22
N GLU A 70 0.37 8.44 -18.14
CA GLU A 70 -1.06 8.59 -17.84
C GLU A 70 -1.56 7.57 -16.80
N SER A 71 -0.94 6.38 -16.75
CA SER A 71 -1.21 5.33 -15.76
C SER A 71 -1.05 5.79 -14.30
N MET A 72 -0.33 6.89 -14.06
CA MET A 72 -0.11 7.46 -12.72
C MET A 72 -1.24 8.40 -12.25
N SER A 73 -2.22 8.66 -13.11
CA SER A 73 -3.46 9.38 -12.75
C SER A 73 -4.48 8.49 -12.01
N GLY A 74 -4.29 7.17 -11.98
CA GLY A 74 -5.15 6.22 -11.28
C GLY A 74 -5.24 6.50 -9.76
N GLN A 75 -6.39 6.19 -9.17
CA GLN A 75 -6.74 6.49 -7.77
C GLN A 75 -6.78 5.25 -6.86
N ASP A 76 -6.05 4.19 -7.19
CA ASP A 76 -5.83 3.04 -6.29
C ASP A 76 -5.04 3.45 -5.03
N LEU A 77 -4.12 4.41 -5.19
CA LEU A 77 -3.46 5.14 -4.11
C LEU A 77 -4.02 6.58 -4.07
N LYS A 78 -4.55 6.99 -2.92
CA LYS A 78 -5.20 8.29 -2.79
C LYS A 78 -4.18 9.42 -2.58
N PRO A 79 -4.34 10.59 -3.23
CA PRO A 79 -5.39 10.93 -4.21
C PRO A 79 -5.14 10.35 -5.61
N THR A 80 -3.89 10.31 -6.07
CA THR A 80 -3.46 9.60 -7.29
C THR A 80 -2.12 8.92 -7.02
N ARG A 81 -1.77 7.90 -7.82
CA ARG A 81 -0.46 7.24 -7.76
C ARG A 81 0.69 8.24 -7.79
N LEU A 82 0.64 9.22 -8.70
CA LEU A 82 1.70 10.22 -8.83
C LEU A 82 1.92 11.02 -7.55
N ILE A 83 0.84 11.52 -6.95
CA ILE A 83 0.91 12.33 -5.73
C ILE A 83 1.41 11.47 -4.56
N CYS A 84 0.98 10.21 -4.48
CA CYS A 84 1.48 9.28 -3.48
C CYS A 84 2.98 9.05 -3.62
N THR A 85 3.48 8.72 -4.82
CA THR A 85 4.90 8.50 -5.07
C THR A 85 5.74 9.74 -4.77
N LEU A 86 5.28 10.94 -5.13
CA LEU A 86 5.97 12.19 -4.83
C LEU A 86 6.10 12.42 -3.32
N LYS A 87 5.00 12.23 -2.57
CA LYS A 87 5.01 12.37 -1.11
C LYS A 87 5.98 11.39 -0.44
N GLU A 88 5.99 10.14 -0.88
CA GLU A 88 6.93 9.13 -0.34
C GLU A 88 8.39 9.46 -0.69
N SER A 89 8.65 10.01 -1.89
CA SER A 89 10.00 10.44 -2.28
C SER A 89 10.50 11.65 -1.48
N GLU A 90 9.59 12.47 -0.96
CA GLU A 90 9.92 13.62 -0.13
C GLU A 90 10.29 13.21 1.30
N GLN A 91 9.75 12.10 1.80
CA GLN A 91 10.04 11.65 3.17
C GLN A 91 11.54 11.35 3.35
N PRO A 92 12.13 11.70 4.51
CA PRO A 92 13.50 11.33 4.83
C PRO A 92 13.63 9.81 4.77
N LEU A 93 14.41 9.30 3.82
CA LEU A 93 14.78 7.89 3.78
C LEU A 93 15.48 7.57 5.11
N GLY A 94 14.79 6.85 5.98
CA GLY A 94 15.26 6.55 7.33
C GLY A 94 16.70 6.03 7.32
N GLY A 95 17.49 6.48 8.29
CA GLY A 95 18.87 6.07 8.45
C GLY A 95 19.88 6.94 7.71
N GLY A 96 20.29 8.05 8.31
CA GLY A 96 21.54 8.75 8.04
C GLY A 96 21.77 9.34 6.64
N TYR A 97 20.90 9.09 5.66
CA TYR A 97 21.04 9.62 4.30
C TYR A 97 20.76 11.12 4.28
N LYS A 98 21.84 11.91 4.33
CA LYS A 98 21.77 13.34 4.08
C LYS A 98 21.58 13.55 2.58
N ARG A 99 20.35 13.92 2.16
CA ARG A 99 20.13 14.43 0.81
C ARG A 99 20.92 15.73 0.66
N LYS A 100 21.94 15.76 -0.21
CA LYS A 100 22.41 17.01 -0.79
C LYS A 100 21.42 17.41 -1.86
N THR A 101 20.32 18.06 -1.48
CA THR A 101 19.41 18.67 -2.43
C THR A 101 20.10 19.89 -3.04
N LYS A 102 20.86 19.69 -4.12
CA LYS A 102 21.15 20.75 -5.06
C LYS A 102 19.87 20.97 -5.87
N LEU A 103 18.97 21.80 -5.34
CA LEU A 103 17.90 22.34 -6.16
C LEU A 103 18.58 23.21 -7.21
N LEU A 104 18.62 22.72 -8.45
CA LEU A 104 19.07 23.52 -9.58
C LEU A 104 18.09 24.69 -9.70
N ASN A 105 18.51 25.88 -9.29
CA ASN A 105 17.71 27.08 -9.44
C ASN A 105 17.61 27.41 -10.96
N PRO A 106 16.42 27.36 -11.58
CA PRO A 106 16.25 27.63 -13.00
C PRO A 106 16.67 29.04 -13.41
N LYS A 107 16.78 29.97 -12.45
CA LYS A 107 17.13 31.37 -12.69
C LYS A 107 18.62 31.69 -12.54
N THR A 108 19.38 30.87 -11.82
CA THR A 108 20.78 31.20 -11.48
C THR A 108 21.81 30.16 -11.91
N GLY A 109 21.39 29.00 -12.44
CA GLY A 109 22.23 28.13 -13.26
C GLY A 109 23.61 27.77 -12.70
N VAL A 110 23.81 27.72 -11.38
CA VAL A 110 25.11 27.37 -10.77
C VAL A 110 24.95 26.44 -9.58
N ILE A 111 25.94 25.54 -9.49
CA ILE A 111 26.02 24.21 -8.89
C ILE A 111 25.75 24.15 -7.39
#